data_AF-A0AAJ6TKJ7-F1
#
_entry.id   AF-A0AAJ6TKJ7-F1
#
_cell.length_a   1.000
_cell.length_b   1.000
_cell.length_c   1.000
_cell.angle_alpha   90.00
_cell.angle_beta   90.00
_cell.angle_gamma   90.00
#
_symmetry.space_group_name_H-M   'P 1'
#
loop_
_entity.id
_entity.type
_entity.pdbx_description
1 polymer ?
#
loop_
_entity_poly.entity_id
_entity_poly.type
_entity_poly.pdbx_seq_one_letter_code
_entity_poly.pdbx_strand_id
1 'polypeptide(L)'
;MNRNILDVAVMYRQKKIFDFVKQQEIPFARLRRVVDNSSNSLLHHVADVNQNSGVTKPGPALQLQEELQWFEVVQEVIPDHYVPLLNDDGKTARECFEISHKEQLKKAQKWIKETSQSCSTVAALVATVVFAAAYTVPGGSDENGKPNFINSPYFLIFTVSDVVSLAS
;
A
#
# COMPACT_ATOMS: atom_id res chain seq x y z
N MET A 1 4.43 17.17 29.05
CA MET A 1 4.10 17.04 27.62
C MET A 1 4.14 18.43 27.01
N ASN A 2 5.18 18.74 26.23
CA ASN A 2 5.22 19.97 25.46
C ASN A 2 4.94 19.60 24.00
N ARG A 3 3.65 19.41 23.66
CA ARG A 3 3.21 19.05 22.30
C ARG A 3 2.66 20.29 21.62
N ASN A 4 3.19 20.58 20.43
CA ASN A 4 2.73 21.66 19.59
C ASN A 4 1.65 21.19 18.59
N ILE A 5 1.04 22.12 17.87
CA ILE A 5 -0.04 21.82 16.91
C ILE A 5 0.38 20.86 15.79
N LEU A 6 1.64 20.94 15.34
CA LEU A 6 2.20 20.05 14.32
C LEU A 6 2.34 18.63 14.85
N ASP A 7 2.81 18.46 16.09
CA ASP A 7 2.94 17.14 16.73
C ASP A 7 1.57 16.45 16.78
N VAL A 8 0.54 17.15 17.27
CA VAL A 8 -0.82 16.61 17.36
C VAL A 8 -1.37 16.29 15.97
N ALA A 9 -1.18 17.17 14.99
CA ALA A 9 -1.63 16.92 13.62
C ALA A 9 -0.99 15.66 13.03
N VAL A 10 0.30 15.43 13.28
CA VAL A 10 1.04 14.28 12.79
C VAL A 10 0.64 12.98 13.49
N MET A 11 0.51 13.02 14.81
CA MET A 11 0.10 11.88 15.64
C MET A 11 -1.25 11.33 15.20
N TYR A 12 -2.23 12.21 14.97
CA TYR A 12 -3.59 11.82 14.56
C TYR A 12 -3.82 11.84 13.04
N ARG A 13 -2.75 11.80 12.24
CA ARG A 13 -2.78 11.77 10.76
C ARG A 13 -3.70 12.83 10.14
N GLN A 14 -3.80 14.00 10.76
CA GLN A 14 -4.66 15.11 10.32
C GLN A 14 -4.01 15.85 9.16
N LYS A 15 -4.00 15.22 7.97
CA LYS A 15 -3.32 15.74 6.78
C LYS A 15 -3.69 17.17 6.43
N LYS A 16 -4.96 17.55 6.54
CA LYS A 16 -5.42 18.94 6.28
C LYS A 16 -4.78 19.96 7.22
N ILE A 17 -4.63 19.62 8.50
CA ILE A 17 -4.01 20.50 9.50
C ILE A 17 -2.50 20.53 9.27
N PHE A 18 -1.87 19.38 9.00
CA PHE A 18 -0.46 19.31 8.65
C PHE A 18 -0.12 20.18 7.43
N ASP A 19 -0.89 20.05 6.34
CA ASP A 19 -0.70 20.83 5.11
C ASP A 19 -0.90 22.33 5.36
N PHE A 20 -1.90 22.70 6.18
CA PHE A 20 -2.12 24.10 6.58
C PHE A 20 -0.94 24.67 7.38
N VAL A 21 -0.43 23.94 8.36
CA VAL A 21 0.73 24.37 9.17
C VAL A 21 2.00 24.41 8.32
N LYS A 22 2.17 23.49 7.37
CA LYS A 22 3.29 23.47 6.40
C LYS A 22 3.38 24.73 5.55
N GLN A 23 2.25 25.36 5.24
CA GLN A 23 2.20 26.63 4.49
C GLN A 23 2.68 27.84 5.31
N GLN A 24 2.74 27.74 6.64
CA GLN A 24 3.17 28.82 7.52
C GLN A 24 4.70 28.77 7.67
N GLU A 25 5.45 29.33 6.70
CA GLU A 25 6.93 29.20 6.57
C GLU A 25 7.72 29.26 7.89
N ILE A 26 7.71 30.41 8.58
CA ILE A 26 8.50 30.64 9.79
C ILE A 26 8.00 29.79 10.97
N PRO A 27 6.68 29.73 11.28
CA PRO A 27 6.16 28.81 12.29
C PRO A 27 6.55 27.36 12.02
N PHE A 28 6.37 26.87 10.79
CA PHE A 28 6.65 25.50 10.41
C PHE A 28 8.12 25.13 10.62
N ALA A 29 9.03 26.00 10.15
CA ALA A 29 10.46 25.79 10.29
C ALA A 29 10.91 25.70 11.76
N ARG A 30 10.20 26.35 12.70
CA ARG A 30 10.46 26.23 14.13
C ARG A 30 9.86 24.96 14.72
N LEU A 31 8.59 24.67 14.40
CA LEU A 31 7.84 23.55 14.98
C LEU A 31 8.45 22.19 14.62
N ARG A 32 8.89 21.99 13.37
CA ARG A 32 9.47 20.72 12.91
C ARG A 32 10.81 20.32 13.55
N ARG A 33 11.45 21.23 14.29
CA ARG A 33 12.72 21.01 15.00
C ARG A 33 12.55 20.75 16.48
N VAL A 34 11.33 20.86 17.01
CA VAL A 34 11.05 20.64 18.42
C VAL A 34 11.13 19.14 18.72
N VAL A 35 11.78 18.81 19.84
CA VAL A 35 11.79 17.47 20.42
C VAL A 35 11.04 17.50 21.74
N ASP A 36 10.40 16.40 22.10
CA ASP A 36 9.71 16.28 23.38
C ASP A 36 10.70 16.00 24.54
N ASN A 37 10.15 15.80 25.74
CA ASN A 37 10.95 15.52 26.95
C ASN A 37 11.67 14.15 26.92
N SER A 38 11.33 13.29 25.97
CA SER A 38 11.91 11.95 25.78
C SER A 38 12.82 11.90 24.54
N SER A 39 13.27 13.07 24.08
CA SER A 39 14.06 13.26 22.87
C SER A 39 13.37 12.74 21.59
N ASN A 40 12.05 12.54 21.61
CA ASN A 40 11.31 12.15 20.42
C ASN A 40 11.16 13.35 19.49
N SER A 41 11.60 13.18 18.25
CA SER A 41 11.29 14.11 17.16
C SER A 41 9.87 13.89 16.64
N LEU A 42 9.40 14.81 15.79
CA LEU A 42 8.14 14.67 15.07
C LEU A 42 7.99 13.31 14.34
N LEU A 43 9.11 12.76 13.84
CA LEU A 43 9.11 11.47 13.14
C LEU A 43 8.89 10.28 14.09
N HIS A 44 9.40 10.37 15.33
CA HIS A 44 9.14 9.35 16.36
C HIS A 44 7.66 9.32 16.75
N HIS A 45 6.97 10.46 16.72
CA HIS A 45 5.53 10.51 16.94
C HIS A 45 4.72 9.85 15.83
N VAL A 46 5.23 9.82 14.59
CA VAL A 46 4.62 9.03 13.50
C VAL A 46 4.81 7.53 13.74
N ALA A 47 5.96 7.14 14.25
CA ALA A 47 6.32 5.74 14.45
C ALA A 47 5.42 4.98 15.45
N ASP A 48 4.67 5.68 16.29
CA ASP A 48 3.77 5.10 17.29
C ASP A 48 2.42 4.68 16.67
N VAL A 49 2.06 3.41 16.88
CA VAL A 49 0.80 2.78 16.41
C VAL A 49 -0.41 3.16 17.30
N ASN A 50 -0.18 3.59 18.54
CA ASN A 50 -1.23 3.73 19.55
C ASN A 50 -2.21 4.88 19.28
N GLN A 51 -1.91 5.78 18.36
CA GLN A 51 -2.68 7.01 18.11
C GLN A 51 -3.39 6.98 16.77
N ASN A 52 -3.96 5.81 16.47
CA ASN A 52 -4.61 5.52 15.21
C ASN A 52 -5.72 6.54 14.91
N SER A 53 -5.45 7.40 13.94
CA SER A 53 -6.47 8.15 13.21
C SER A 53 -7.43 7.15 12.56
N GLY A 54 -8.73 7.39 12.62
CA GLY A 54 -9.79 6.46 12.21
C GLY A 54 -9.83 6.08 10.72
N VAL A 55 -8.74 5.54 10.17
CA VAL A 55 -8.63 5.12 8.77
C VAL A 55 -9.10 3.68 8.65
N THR A 56 -10.25 3.53 8.00
CA THR A 56 -10.96 2.27 7.79
C THR A 56 -10.63 1.72 6.40
N LYS A 57 -9.36 1.35 6.13
CA LYS A 57 -9.00 0.76 4.83
C LYS A 57 -9.21 -0.75 4.76
N PRO A 58 -9.56 -1.28 3.57
CA PRO A 58 -9.99 -2.67 3.38
C PRO A 58 -8.79 -3.63 3.32
N GLY A 59 -8.04 -3.74 4.41
CA GLY A 59 -7.02 -4.79 4.55
C GLY A 59 -5.79 -4.37 5.35
N PRO A 60 -5.14 -5.30 6.08
CA PRO A 60 -3.95 -5.01 6.88
C PRO A 60 -2.76 -4.45 6.06
N ALA A 61 -2.61 -4.89 4.81
CA ALA A 61 -1.52 -4.43 3.94
C ALA A 61 -1.68 -2.96 3.53
N LEU A 62 -2.91 -2.54 3.19
CA LEU A 62 -3.20 -1.15 2.84
C LEU A 62 -3.05 -0.23 4.05
N GLN A 63 -3.46 -0.68 5.23
CA GLN A 63 -3.26 0.08 6.48
C GLN A 63 -1.76 0.33 6.74
N LEU A 64 -0.93 -0.71 6.65
CA LEU A 64 0.52 -0.55 6.84
C LEU A 64 1.16 0.32 5.75
N GLN A 65 0.70 0.20 4.50
CA GLN A 65 1.17 1.03 3.40
C GLN A 65 0.91 2.52 3.66
N GLU A 66 -0.26 2.88 4.19
CA GLU A 66 -0.58 4.27 4.52
C GLU A 66 0.26 4.81 5.66
N GLU A 67 0.50 4.01 6.70
CA GLU A 67 1.39 4.40 7.80
C GLU A 67 2.81 4.66 7.29
N LEU A 68 3.32 3.83 6.38
CA LEU A 68 4.61 4.04 5.75
C LEU A 68 4.63 5.31 4.88
N GLN A 69 3.61 5.51 4.05
CA GLN A 69 3.49 6.73 3.23
C GLN A 69 3.41 7.99 4.09
N TRP A 70 2.68 7.94 5.21
CA TRP A 70 2.62 9.07 6.13
C TRP A 70 3.95 9.33 6.80
N PHE A 71 4.67 8.29 7.20
CA PHE A 71 6.04 8.40 7.72
C PHE A 71 6.97 9.08 6.71
N GLU A 72 6.93 8.69 5.45
CA GLU A 72 7.73 9.29 4.37
C GLU A 72 7.38 10.77 4.13
N VAL A 73 6.10 11.12 4.11
CA VAL A 73 5.64 12.52 3.94
C VAL A 73 6.14 13.41 5.09
N VAL A 74 6.13 12.91 6.32
CA VAL A 74 6.63 13.65 7.48
C VAL A 74 8.17 13.68 7.48
N GLN A 75 8.83 12.63 7.03
CA GLN A 75 10.28 12.59 6.91
C GLN A 75 10.79 13.63 5.90
N GLU A 76 10.12 13.79 4.76
CA GLU A 76 10.50 14.75 3.70
C GLU A 76 10.57 16.21 4.19
N VAL A 77 9.74 16.56 5.17
CA VAL A 77 9.70 17.94 5.69
C VAL A 77 10.67 18.19 6.83
N ILE A 78 11.27 17.14 7.41
CA ILE A 78 12.21 17.22 8.51
C ILE A 78 13.62 17.45 7.93
N PRO A 79 14.45 18.35 8.52
CA PRO A 79 15.82 18.53 8.07
C PRO A 79 16.61 17.21 8.14
N ASP A 80 17.42 16.88 7.12
CA ASP A 80 18.09 15.58 6.98
C ASP A 80 18.89 15.15 8.22
N HIS A 81 19.56 16.10 8.88
CA HIS A 81 20.35 15.85 10.09
C HIS A 81 19.50 15.54 11.35
N TYR A 82 18.19 15.74 11.30
CA TYR A 82 17.24 15.36 12.35
C TYR A 82 16.66 13.94 12.15
N VAL A 83 16.74 13.38 10.94
CA VAL A 83 16.25 12.02 10.64
C VAL A 83 16.96 10.93 11.46
N PRO A 84 18.30 10.95 11.63
CA PRO A 84 19.01 9.92 12.41
C PRO A 84 19.04 10.20 13.92
N LEU A 85 18.27 11.16 14.44
CA LEU A 85 18.23 11.43 15.88
C LEU A 85 17.71 10.21 16.64
N LEU A 86 18.33 9.98 17.79
CA LEU A 86 17.93 8.93 18.73
C LEU A 86 17.05 9.54 19.82
N ASN A 87 16.00 8.80 20.20
CA ASN A 87 15.24 9.10 21.41
C ASN A 87 16.01 8.66 22.67
N ASP A 88 15.43 8.86 23.85
CA ASP A 88 16.03 8.47 25.13
C ASP A 88 16.28 6.94 25.26
N ASP A 89 15.58 6.12 24.47
CA ASP A 89 15.81 4.67 24.38
C ASP A 89 16.98 4.30 23.43
N GLY A 90 17.65 5.29 22.84
CA GLY A 90 18.73 5.10 21.88
C GLY A 90 18.28 4.58 20.52
N LYS A 91 17.03 4.82 20.12
CA LYS A 91 16.46 4.35 18.84
C LYS A 91 16.13 5.50 17.92
N THR A 92 16.31 5.28 16.63
CA THR A 92 15.82 6.17 15.58
C THR A 92 14.30 6.04 15.40
N ALA A 93 13.68 7.06 14.81
CA ALA A 93 12.26 7.01 14.47
C ALA A 93 11.91 5.84 13.54
N ARG A 94 12.83 5.45 12.66
CA ARG A 94 12.64 4.31 11.75
C ARG A 94 12.63 2.98 12.50
N GLU A 95 13.54 2.79 13.45
CA GLU A 95 13.55 1.60 14.30
C GLU A 95 12.29 1.53 15.17
N CYS A 96 11.87 2.66 15.74
CA CYS A 96 10.59 2.75 16.45
C CYS A 96 9.41 2.36 15.56
N PHE A 97 9.41 2.78 14.29
CA PHE A 97 8.34 2.46 13.35
C PHE A 97 8.27 0.95 13.11
N GLU A 98 9.41 0.33 12.82
CA GLU A 98 9.49 -1.11 12.55
C GLU A 98 9.12 -1.96 13.78
N ILE A 99 9.50 -1.53 14.98
CA ILE A 99 9.14 -2.20 16.22
C ILE A 99 7.63 -2.10 16.46
N SER A 100 7.06 -0.90 16.38
CA SER A 100 5.64 -0.66 16.67
C SER A 100 4.73 -1.34 15.65
N HIS A 101 5.10 -1.34 14.37
CA HIS A 101 4.29 -1.88 13.27
C HIS A 101 4.55 -3.38 13.01
N LYS A 102 5.36 -4.07 13.82
CA LYS A 102 5.75 -5.48 13.62
C LYS A 102 4.56 -6.42 13.46
N GLU A 103 3.52 -6.26 14.28
CA GLU A 103 2.32 -7.10 14.20
C GLU A 103 1.44 -6.76 13.00
N GLN A 104 1.37 -5.48 12.60
CA GLN A 104 0.69 -5.07 11.37
C GLN A 104 1.43 -5.63 10.14
N LEU A 105 2.77 -5.64 10.15
CA LEU A 105 3.58 -6.26 9.10
C LEU A 105 3.29 -7.75 8.95
N LYS A 106 3.24 -8.50 10.05
CA LYS A 106 2.87 -9.93 10.00
C LYS A 106 1.46 -10.14 9.41
N LYS A 107 0.49 -9.33 9.83
CA LYS A 107 -0.89 -9.39 9.30
C LYS A 107 -0.94 -9.04 7.81
N ALA A 108 -0.21 -8.01 7.39
CA ALA A 108 -0.09 -7.61 6.00
C ALA A 108 0.54 -8.72 5.14
N GLN A 109 1.66 -9.30 5.58
CA GLN A 109 2.33 -10.41 4.90
C GLN A 109 1.41 -11.62 4.76
N LYS A 110 0.69 -11.99 5.83
CA LYS A 110 -0.29 -13.09 5.79
C LYS A 110 -1.42 -12.79 4.80
N TRP A 111 -2.00 -11.59 4.88
CA TRP A 111 -3.09 -11.19 4.00
C TRP A 111 -2.69 -11.18 2.52
N ILE A 112 -1.51 -10.67 2.18
CA ILE A 112 -0.96 -10.69 0.81
C ILE A 112 -0.77 -12.14 0.35
N LYS A 113 -0.17 -12.99 1.20
CA LYS A 113 0.06 -14.40 0.87
C LYS A 113 -1.24 -15.15 0.58
N GLU A 114 -2.23 -15.05 1.46
CA GLU A 114 -3.51 -15.74 1.31
C GLU A 114 -4.26 -15.23 0.07
N THR A 115 -4.32 -13.92 -0.12
CA THR A 115 -4.99 -13.30 -1.29
C THR A 115 -4.30 -13.71 -2.60
N SER A 116 -2.97 -13.72 -2.63
CA SER A 116 -2.19 -14.15 -3.81
C SER A 116 -2.41 -15.63 -4.12
N GLN A 117 -2.49 -16.50 -3.11
CA GLN A 117 -2.76 -17.92 -3.29
C GLN A 117 -4.17 -18.17 -3.84
N SER A 118 -5.18 -17.52 -3.27
CA SER A 118 -6.56 -17.60 -3.77
C SER A 118 -6.65 -17.09 -5.22
N CYS A 119 -6.04 -15.94 -5.52
CA CYS A 119 -6.03 -15.38 -6.88
C CYS A 119 -5.32 -16.29 -7.88
N SER A 120 -4.18 -16.87 -7.51
CA SER A 120 -3.43 -17.81 -8.37
C SER A 120 -4.23 -19.07 -8.66
N THR A 121 -5.01 -19.56 -7.68
CA THR A 121 -5.88 -20.72 -7.85
C THR A 121 -7.01 -20.42 -8.83
N VAL A 122 -7.66 -19.27 -8.68
CA VAL A 122 -8.70 -18.81 -9.62
C VAL A 122 -8.12 -18.59 -11.02
N ALA A 123 -6.95 -17.96 -11.14
CA ALA A 123 -6.26 -17.77 -12.41
C ALA A 123 -5.94 -19.10 -13.10
N ALA A 124 -5.45 -20.10 -12.36
CA ALA A 124 -5.20 -21.43 -12.91
C ALA A 124 -6.48 -22.10 -13.42
N LEU A 125 -7.61 -21.94 -12.72
CA LEU A 125 -8.92 -22.45 -13.16
C LEU A 125 -9.37 -21.74 -14.45
N VAL A 126 -9.27 -20.41 -14.50
CA VAL A 126 -9.60 -19.61 -15.70
C VAL A 126 -8.73 -20.05 -16.88
N ALA A 127 -7.41 -20.12 -16.69
CA ALA A 127 -6.48 -20.56 -17.72
C ALA A 127 -6.80 -21.98 -18.23
N THR A 128 -7.19 -22.90 -17.34
CA THR A 128 -7.59 -24.26 -17.73
C THR A 128 -8.85 -24.25 -18.61
N VAL A 129 -9.86 -23.45 -18.25
CA VAL A 129 -11.12 -23.34 -19.00
C VAL A 129 -10.90 -22.68 -20.36
N VAL A 130 -10.16 -21.58 -20.39
CA VAL A 130 -9.80 -20.83 -21.62
C VAL A 130 -8.97 -21.72 -22.55
N PHE A 131 -7.95 -22.40 -22.03
CA PHE A 131 -7.16 -23.34 -22.83
C PHE A 131 -8.02 -24.47 -23.40
N ALA A 132 -8.93 -25.06 -22.61
CA ALA A 132 -9.85 -26.08 -23.12
C ALA A 132 -10.78 -25.54 -24.22
N ALA A 133 -11.26 -24.29 -24.09
CA ALA A 133 -12.08 -23.63 -25.10
C ALA A 133 -11.30 -23.37 -26.40
N ALA A 134 -10.02 -23.03 -26.31
CA ALA A 134 -9.14 -22.83 -27.47
C ALA A 134 -8.97 -24.12 -28.32
N TYR A 135 -8.99 -25.31 -27.70
CA TYR A 135 -8.97 -26.58 -28.43
C TYR A 135 -10.35 -27.09 -28.84
N THR A 136 -11.40 -26.64 -28.16
CA THR A 136 -12.79 -26.98 -28.46
C THR A 136 -13.52 -25.80 -29.09
N VAL A 137 -12.91 -25.24 -30.16
CA VAL A 137 -13.43 -24.04 -30.84
C VAL A 137 -14.91 -24.19 -31.24
N PRO A 138 -15.70 -23.11 -31.18
CA PRO A 138 -17.11 -23.14 -31.56
C PRO A 138 -17.29 -23.69 -32.98
N GLY A 139 -18.19 -24.67 -33.14
CA GLY A 139 -18.44 -25.33 -34.42
C GLY A 139 -17.40 -26.39 -34.82
N GLY A 140 -16.37 -26.62 -34.00
CA GLY A 140 -15.31 -27.57 -34.27
C GLY A 140 -14.37 -27.14 -35.39
N SER A 141 -13.47 -28.06 -35.74
CA SER A 141 -12.51 -27.90 -36.84
C SER A 141 -12.77 -28.93 -37.94
N ASP A 142 -12.33 -28.61 -39.15
CA ASP A 142 -12.34 -29.54 -40.27
C ASP A 142 -11.24 -30.61 -40.15
N GLU A 143 -11.16 -31.51 -41.13
CA GLU A 143 -10.16 -32.58 -41.23
C GLU A 143 -8.70 -32.08 -41.27
N ASN A 144 -8.49 -30.80 -41.62
CA ASN A 144 -7.19 -30.15 -41.68
C ASN A 144 -6.91 -29.32 -40.41
N GLY A 145 -7.80 -29.35 -39.41
CA GLY A 145 -7.68 -28.60 -38.17
C GLY A 145 -8.10 -27.13 -38.26
N LYS A 146 -8.69 -26.69 -39.38
CA LYS A 146 -9.15 -25.31 -39.56
C LYS A 146 -10.51 -25.10 -38.88
N PRO A 147 -10.68 -24.04 -38.08
CA PRO A 147 -11.97 -23.75 -37.45
C PRO A 147 -13.09 -23.52 -38.48
N ASN A 148 -14.22 -24.22 -38.32
CA ASN A 148 -15.34 -24.16 -39.27
C ASN A 148 -15.96 -22.75 -39.37
N PHE A 149 -15.89 -21.96 -38.31
CA PHE A 149 -16.42 -20.59 -38.26
C PHE A 149 -15.38 -19.48 -38.43
N ILE A 150 -14.20 -19.76 -39.01
CA ILE A 150 -13.10 -18.77 -39.09
C ILE A 150 -13.48 -17.41 -39.73
N ASN A 151 -14.43 -17.40 -40.66
CA ASN A 151 -14.91 -16.18 -41.34
C ASN A 151 -16.10 -15.50 -40.63
N SER A 152 -16.56 -16.06 -39.51
CA SER A 152 -17.70 -15.55 -38.75
C SER A 152 -17.24 -14.45 -37.77
N PRO A 153 -17.98 -13.33 -37.67
CA PRO A 153 -17.68 -12.29 -36.66
C PRO A 153 -17.75 -12.84 -35.23
N TYR A 154 -18.58 -13.86 -34.97
CA TYR A 154 -18.66 -14.50 -33.66
C TYR A 154 -17.38 -15.25 -33.27
N PHE A 155 -16.69 -15.83 -34.26
CA PHE A 155 -15.41 -16.51 -34.03
C PHE A 155 -14.31 -15.51 -33.64
N LEU A 156 -14.28 -14.34 -34.29
CA LEU A 156 -13.36 -13.26 -33.92
C LEU A 156 -13.59 -12.78 -32.49
N ILE A 157 -14.84 -12.52 -32.10
CA ILE A 157 -15.18 -12.10 -30.72
C ILE A 157 -14.76 -13.17 -29.72
N PHE A 158 -15.02 -14.44 -30.02
CA PHE A 158 -14.58 -15.57 -29.21
C PHE A 158 -13.06 -15.58 -29.02
N THR A 159 -12.28 -15.59 -30.11
CA THR A 159 -10.81 -15.63 -30.04
C THR A 159 -10.23 -14.43 -29.30
N VAL A 160 -10.75 -13.22 -29.53
CA VAL A 160 -10.31 -12.02 -28.80
C VAL A 160 -10.62 -12.16 -27.31
N SER A 161 -11.82 -12.63 -26.95
CA SER A 161 -12.22 -12.79 -25.54
C SER A 161 -11.38 -13.86 -24.83
N ASP A 162 -11.09 -14.97 -25.52
CA ASP A 162 -10.26 -16.07 -25.02
C ASP A 162 -8.82 -15.59 -24.73
N VAL A 163 -8.21 -14.89 -25.70
CA VAL A 163 -6.87 -14.31 -25.55
C VAL A 163 -6.84 -13.25 -24.44
N VAL A 164 -7.83 -12.36 -24.37
CA VAL A 164 -7.92 -11.34 -23.31
C VAL A 164 -8.06 -12.00 -21.94
N SER A 165 -8.86 -13.06 -21.83
CA SER A 165 -9.06 -13.80 -20.58
C SER A 165 -7.79 -14.51 -20.11
N LEU A 166 -6.91 -14.94 -21.02
CA LEU A 166 -5.62 -15.55 -20.69
C LEU A 166 -4.55 -14.50 -20.31
N ALA A 167 -4.63 -13.31 -20.89
CA ALA A 167 -3.64 -12.24 -20.71
C ALA A 167 -3.94 -11.29 -19.53
N SER A 168 -5.15 -11.36 -18.97
CA SER A 168 -5.62 -10.54 -17.84
C SER A 168 -5.43 -11.27 -16.51
#